data_AF-A0A954X0D0-F1
#
_entry.id   AF-A0A954X0D0-F1
#
_cell.length_a   1.000
_cell.length_b   1.000
_cell.length_c   1.000
_cell.angle_alpha   90.00
_cell.angle_beta   90.00
_cell.angle_gamma   90.00
#
_symmetry.space_group_name_H-M   'P 1'
#
loop_
_entity.id
_entity.type
_entity.pdbx_description
1 polymer ?
#
loop_
_entity_poly.entity_id
_entity_poly.type
_entity_poly.pdbx_seq_one_letter_code
_entity_poly.pdbx_strand_id
1 'polypeptide(L)'
;AHEVKAKQRRENLIKYREQALISRKLVKLDTHVPIAIDWDAGRVGGVRQEELAELCQEFGFRSLAERLGGLTAREAPASWEADYRTVESLEQLESLVAEMRQAEWLSIDTETTSTNPRFAEIVGYSFAWQPGKAYYVPVRAPADDTCLDAARTREILRPVLESETPRKLGQNLKYDMIVLRGDGIDLRGVAFDTMVADYLLDPGERNHSVDDLAKRYLNHKTIKIAELIGTGKKQKRMDEVPVASVTDYAAEDADVPLRLHPILQRRIEDEQLGPLFRDLEMPLVEVLADMEYAGIRIDVDLLKQMSERFAERQEQLRAEIYQIAGEEFNIDSPKQLAALLFDKLGLPVVKKTKTGASTDVEVLEELASQHELPAKIIAYRQTTKLKSTYVDALPTMVHPQTGRVHTSFKQDVAATGRLSSTEPNLQNIPIRTTEGREIRAAFVAGEADWR
;
A
#
# COMPACT_ATOMS: atom_id res chain seq x y z
N ALA A 1 -16.85 -13.63 -59.06
CA ALA A 1 -15.72 -14.59 -59.18
C ALA A 1 -14.67 -14.12 -60.19
N HIS A 2 -15.07 -13.65 -61.38
CA HIS A 2 -14.14 -13.21 -62.44
C HIS A 2 -13.32 -11.95 -62.09
N GLU A 3 -13.77 -11.16 -61.12
CA GLU A 3 -13.04 -9.99 -60.58
C GLU A 3 -11.93 -10.35 -59.57
N VAL A 4 -11.82 -11.62 -59.16
CA VAL A 4 -10.83 -12.06 -58.16
C VAL A 4 -9.52 -12.44 -58.86
N LYS A 5 -8.45 -11.67 -58.59
CA LYS A 5 -7.11 -11.82 -59.21
C LYS A 5 -6.40 -13.12 -58.80
N ALA A 6 -6.64 -13.63 -57.59
CA ALA A 6 -5.99 -14.83 -57.06
C ALA A 6 -6.64 -16.12 -57.62
N LYS A 7 -5.89 -16.87 -58.44
CA LYS A 7 -6.38 -18.05 -59.18
C LYS A 7 -7.08 -19.09 -58.30
N GLN A 8 -6.47 -19.50 -57.20
CA GLN A 8 -6.99 -20.54 -56.30
C GLN A 8 -8.26 -20.10 -55.54
N ARG A 9 -8.34 -18.82 -55.13
CA ARG A 9 -9.57 -18.27 -54.51
C ARG A 9 -10.71 -18.17 -55.52
N ARG A 10 -10.41 -17.80 -56.76
CA ARG A 10 -11.40 -17.76 -57.85
C ARG A 10 -11.96 -19.15 -58.16
N GLU A 11 -11.10 -20.16 -58.25
CA GLU A 11 -11.50 -21.55 -58.49
C GLU A 11 -12.37 -22.09 -57.34
N ASN A 12 -12.01 -21.82 -56.08
CA ASN A 12 -12.82 -22.20 -54.93
C ASN A 12 -14.18 -21.49 -54.89
N LEU A 13 -14.25 -20.20 -55.24
CA LEU A 13 -15.51 -19.45 -55.30
C LEU A 13 -16.45 -19.96 -56.39
N ILE A 14 -15.91 -20.48 -57.50
CA ILE A 14 -16.71 -21.10 -58.55
C ILE A 14 -17.18 -22.49 -58.09
N LYS A 15 -16.26 -23.32 -57.57
CA LYS A 15 -16.54 -24.70 -57.15
C LYS A 15 -17.55 -24.78 -56.00
N TYR A 16 -17.49 -23.87 -55.03
CA TYR A 16 -18.31 -23.91 -53.81
C TYR A 16 -19.36 -22.79 -53.75
N ARG A 17 -19.74 -22.21 -54.88
CA ARG A 17 -20.71 -21.11 -54.97
C ARG A 17 -22.03 -21.41 -54.25
N GLU A 18 -22.58 -22.60 -54.50
CA GLU A 18 -23.83 -23.09 -53.89
C GLU A 18 -23.72 -23.13 -52.36
N GLN A 19 -22.62 -23.69 -51.84
CA GLN A 19 -22.36 -23.78 -50.40
C GLN A 19 -22.18 -22.40 -49.76
N ALA A 20 -21.55 -21.44 -50.44
CA ALA A 20 -21.42 -20.07 -49.96
C ALA A 20 -22.77 -19.34 -49.90
N LEU A 21 -23.65 -19.56 -50.87
CA LEU A 21 -25.01 -19.00 -50.88
C LEU A 21 -25.89 -19.60 -49.78
N ILE A 22 -25.78 -20.91 -49.54
CA ILE A 22 -26.45 -21.59 -48.43
C ILE A 22 -25.91 -21.09 -47.09
N SER A 23 -24.59 -20.99 -46.94
CA SER A 23 -23.96 -20.46 -45.71
C SER A 23 -24.45 -19.05 -45.42
N ARG A 24 -24.55 -18.19 -46.44
CA ARG A 24 -25.14 -16.84 -46.29
C ARG A 24 -26.59 -16.90 -45.82
N LYS A 25 -27.40 -17.85 -46.31
CA LYS A 25 -28.78 -18.02 -45.88
C LYS A 25 -28.88 -18.52 -44.43
N LEU A 26 -27.97 -19.41 -44.02
CA LEU A 26 -27.92 -19.97 -42.67
C LEU A 26 -27.45 -18.97 -41.61
N VAL A 27 -26.50 -18.08 -41.95
CA VAL A 27 -26.00 -17.05 -41.01
C VAL A 27 -26.78 -15.74 -41.07
N LYS A 28 -27.72 -15.59 -42.02
CA LYS A 28 -28.57 -14.42 -42.08
C LYS A 28 -29.55 -14.49 -40.92
N LEU A 29 -29.43 -13.55 -39.98
CA LEU A 29 -30.39 -13.39 -38.89
C LEU A 29 -31.79 -13.18 -39.49
N ASP A 30 -32.74 -13.97 -39.01
CA ASP A 30 -34.14 -13.77 -39.33
C ASP A 30 -34.63 -12.54 -38.55
N THR A 31 -35.09 -11.52 -39.28
CA THR A 31 -35.65 -10.30 -38.68
C THR A 31 -37.17 -10.37 -38.53
N HIS A 32 -37.79 -11.48 -38.92
CA HIS A 32 -39.23 -11.74 -38.82
C HIS A 32 -39.50 -12.89 -37.86
N VAL A 33 -38.76 -12.94 -36.75
CA VAL A 33 -39.06 -13.87 -35.66
C VAL A 33 -40.43 -13.48 -35.09
N PRO A 34 -41.43 -14.39 -35.04
CA PRO A 34 -42.79 -14.09 -34.58
C PRO A 34 -42.83 -14.00 -33.04
N ILE A 35 -42.01 -13.13 -32.48
CA ILE A 35 -41.94 -12.81 -31.05
C ILE A 35 -42.21 -11.32 -30.93
N ALA A 36 -43.26 -10.97 -30.19
CA ALA A 36 -43.44 -9.62 -29.70
C ALA A 36 -42.52 -9.43 -28.49
N ILE A 37 -41.50 -8.58 -28.60
CA ILE A 37 -40.65 -8.22 -27.47
C ILE A 37 -41.34 -7.07 -26.73
N ASP A 38 -41.72 -7.33 -25.48
CA ASP A 38 -42.16 -6.31 -24.56
C ASP A 38 -40.92 -5.61 -23.97
N TRP A 39 -40.57 -4.46 -24.56
CA TRP A 39 -39.41 -3.67 -24.15
C TRP A 39 -39.57 -3.05 -22.77
N ASP A 40 -40.81 -2.85 -22.30
CA ASP A 40 -41.05 -2.31 -20.96
C ASP A 40 -40.90 -3.39 -19.90
N ALA A 41 -41.35 -4.62 -20.17
CA ALA A 41 -41.06 -5.78 -19.32
C ALA A 41 -39.56 -6.17 -19.35
N GLY A 42 -38.85 -5.87 -20.45
CA GLY A 42 -37.41 -6.09 -20.59
C GLY A 42 -36.54 -5.07 -19.83
N ARG A 43 -37.13 -4.08 -19.16
CA ARG A 43 -36.38 -3.13 -18.33
C ARG A 43 -35.83 -3.85 -17.09
N VAL A 44 -34.56 -3.66 -16.82
CA VAL A 44 -33.94 -4.16 -15.60
C VAL A 44 -34.54 -3.44 -14.39
N GLY A 45 -35.25 -4.18 -13.55
CA GLY A 45 -35.80 -3.70 -12.28
C GLY A 45 -34.80 -3.77 -11.12
N GLY A 46 -35.27 -3.45 -9.91
CA GLY A 46 -34.50 -3.62 -8.67
C GLY A 46 -34.38 -5.09 -8.25
N VAL A 47 -33.43 -5.37 -7.35
CA VAL A 47 -33.18 -6.71 -6.80
C VAL A 47 -34.03 -6.95 -5.56
N ARG A 48 -34.72 -8.10 -5.49
CA ARG A 48 -35.46 -8.55 -4.30
C ARG A 48 -34.48 -9.13 -3.27
N GLN A 49 -34.19 -8.35 -2.22
CA GLN A 49 -33.10 -8.62 -1.29
C GLN A 49 -33.27 -9.88 -0.47
N GLU A 50 -34.48 -10.11 0.07
CA GLU A 50 -34.78 -11.27 0.90
C GLU A 50 -34.58 -12.57 0.11
N GLU A 51 -35.13 -12.64 -1.10
CA GLU A 51 -34.96 -13.80 -2.00
C GLU A 51 -33.50 -14.00 -2.43
N LEU A 52 -32.75 -12.92 -2.68
CA LEU A 52 -31.35 -13.01 -3.04
C LEU A 52 -30.48 -13.49 -1.87
N ALA A 53 -30.74 -13.01 -0.66
CA ALA A 53 -30.03 -13.41 0.54
C ALA A 53 -30.27 -14.90 0.83
N GLU A 54 -31.52 -15.36 0.71
CA GLU A 54 -31.88 -16.78 0.81
C GLU A 54 -31.16 -17.63 -0.23
N LEU A 55 -31.14 -17.22 -1.50
CA LEU A 55 -30.42 -17.93 -2.56
C LEU A 55 -28.91 -17.96 -2.30
N CYS A 56 -28.32 -16.85 -1.88
CA CYS A 56 -26.88 -16.82 -1.58
C CYS A 56 -26.53 -17.70 -0.37
N GLN A 57 -27.43 -17.78 0.62
CA GLN A 57 -27.28 -18.68 1.76
C GLN A 57 -27.41 -20.15 1.33
N GLU A 58 -28.42 -20.48 0.51
CA GLU A 58 -28.68 -21.84 0.00
C GLU A 58 -27.49 -22.37 -0.82
N PHE A 59 -26.97 -21.56 -1.74
CA PHE A 59 -25.87 -21.95 -2.62
C PHE A 59 -24.47 -21.67 -2.05
N GLY A 60 -24.38 -21.13 -0.84
CA GLY A 60 -23.10 -20.86 -0.16
C GLY A 60 -22.29 -19.70 -0.76
N PHE A 61 -22.92 -18.78 -1.48
CA PHE A 61 -22.29 -17.65 -2.16
C PHE A 61 -22.04 -16.45 -1.23
N ARG A 62 -21.26 -16.65 -0.17
CA ARG A 62 -21.00 -15.62 0.87
C ARG A 62 -20.39 -14.33 0.30
N SER A 63 -19.33 -14.45 -0.51
CA SER A 63 -18.67 -13.29 -1.13
C SER A 63 -19.55 -12.55 -2.16
N LEU A 64 -20.54 -13.25 -2.74
CA LEU A 64 -21.47 -12.63 -3.68
C LEU A 64 -22.57 -11.88 -2.93
N ALA A 65 -23.05 -12.43 -1.81
CA ALA A 65 -24.02 -11.78 -0.92
C ALA A 65 -23.49 -10.44 -0.42
N GLU A 66 -22.23 -10.39 0.03
CA GLU A 66 -21.58 -9.15 0.50
C GLU A 66 -21.45 -8.11 -0.62
N ARG A 67 -21.00 -8.54 -1.82
CA ARG A 67 -20.88 -7.66 -2.98
C ARG A 67 -22.22 -7.14 -3.48
N LEU A 68 -23.28 -7.96 -3.41
CA LEU A 68 -24.62 -7.58 -3.83
C LEU A 68 -25.36 -6.74 -2.76
N GLY A 69 -25.07 -6.95 -1.48
CA GLY A 69 -25.49 -6.04 -0.40
C GLY A 69 -24.89 -4.64 -0.51
N GLY A 70 -23.78 -4.49 -1.24
CA GLY A 70 -23.23 -3.19 -1.64
C GLY A 70 -23.82 -2.58 -2.93
N LEU A 71 -24.60 -3.34 -3.69
CA LEU A 71 -25.22 -2.91 -4.97
C LEU A 71 -26.65 -2.41 -4.82
N THR A 72 -27.28 -2.63 -3.67
CA THR A 72 -28.41 -1.78 -3.28
C THR A 72 -27.91 -0.36 -3.25
N ALA A 73 -28.67 0.57 -3.83
CA ALA A 73 -28.56 1.96 -3.43
C ALA A 73 -28.70 1.98 -1.90
N ARG A 74 -27.57 1.97 -1.18
CA ARG A 74 -27.47 2.73 0.05
C ARG A 74 -28.08 4.05 -0.34
N GLU A 75 -29.08 4.50 0.41
CA GLU A 75 -29.48 5.91 0.33
C GLU A 75 -28.18 6.66 0.18
N ALA A 76 -28.00 7.32 -0.98
CA ALA A 76 -26.84 8.18 -1.15
C ALA A 76 -26.83 9.00 0.13
N PRO A 77 -25.69 9.07 0.86
CA PRO A 77 -25.65 9.94 2.01
C PRO A 77 -26.28 11.26 1.58
N ALA A 78 -27.09 11.86 2.47
CA ALA A 78 -27.41 13.27 2.35
C ALA A 78 -26.16 13.98 1.83
N SER A 79 -26.31 14.79 0.78
CA SER A 79 -25.23 15.51 0.08
C SER A 79 -24.00 15.68 0.96
N TRP A 80 -22.79 15.29 0.48
CA TRP A 80 -21.56 15.47 1.26
C TRP A 80 -21.40 16.95 1.61
N GLU A 81 -21.87 17.30 2.80
CA GLU A 81 -21.87 18.65 3.33
C GLU A 81 -20.63 18.78 4.20
N ALA A 82 -19.77 19.70 3.79
CA ALA A 82 -18.48 19.97 4.39
C ALA A 82 -18.29 21.49 4.51
N ASP A 83 -17.91 21.92 5.70
CA ASP A 83 -17.45 23.27 6.04
C ASP A 83 -16.00 23.14 6.53
N TYR A 84 -15.08 23.11 5.56
CA TYR A 84 -13.65 22.99 5.80
C TYR A 84 -13.00 24.37 5.81
N ARG A 85 -12.18 24.63 6.83
CA ARG A 85 -11.64 25.97 7.06
C ARG A 85 -10.15 25.94 7.34
N THR A 86 -9.43 26.86 6.71
CA THR A 86 -8.08 27.19 7.11
C THR A 86 -8.11 28.00 8.42
N VAL A 87 -7.19 27.70 9.33
CA VAL A 87 -6.92 28.52 10.51
C VAL A 87 -5.87 29.55 10.12
N GLU A 88 -6.24 30.83 10.19
CA GLU A 88 -5.44 31.93 9.64
C GLU A 88 -4.69 32.74 10.71
N SER A 89 -4.96 32.48 12.00
CA SER A 89 -4.37 33.21 13.11
C SER A 89 -4.22 32.37 14.38
N LEU A 90 -3.30 32.76 15.26
CA LEU A 90 -3.08 32.10 16.55
C LEU A 90 -4.29 32.27 17.47
N GLU A 91 -4.97 33.41 17.41
CA GLU A 91 -6.18 33.68 18.19
C GLU A 91 -7.33 32.74 17.78
N GLN A 92 -7.48 32.48 16.49
CA GLN A 92 -8.43 31.48 16.00
C GLN A 92 -8.05 30.08 16.47
N LEU A 93 -6.76 29.72 16.41
CA LEU A 93 -6.26 28.44 16.90
C LEU A 93 -6.57 28.25 18.40
N GLU A 94 -6.32 29.25 19.23
CA GLU A 94 -6.61 29.21 20.67
C GLU A 94 -8.11 29.00 20.94
N SER A 95 -8.98 29.67 20.19
CA SER A 95 -10.43 29.46 20.28
C SER A 95 -10.82 28.02 19.92
N LEU A 96 -10.29 27.49 18.82
CA LEU A 96 -10.59 26.13 18.39
C LEU A 96 -10.07 25.09 19.39
N VAL A 97 -8.88 25.29 19.97
CA VAL A 97 -8.36 24.40 21.03
C VAL A 97 -9.25 24.40 22.27
N ALA A 98 -9.86 25.54 22.62
CA ALA A 98 -10.82 25.60 23.72
C ALA A 98 -12.08 24.77 23.42
N GLU A 99 -12.53 24.72 22.17
CA GLU A 99 -13.64 23.87 21.72
C GLU A 99 -13.24 22.39 21.69
N MET A 100 -12.08 22.05 21.12
CA MET A 100 -11.54 20.69 21.06
C MET A 100 -11.46 20.05 22.44
N ARG A 101 -11.08 20.81 23.48
CA ARG A 101 -11.00 20.32 24.87
C ARG A 101 -12.35 19.88 25.44
N GLN A 102 -13.46 20.37 24.90
CA GLN A 102 -14.81 20.01 25.33
C GLN A 102 -15.39 18.86 24.51
N ALA A 103 -14.75 18.48 23.40
CA ALA A 103 -15.19 17.37 22.59
C ALA A 103 -14.98 16.03 23.30
N GLU A 104 -15.79 15.04 22.95
CA GLU A 104 -15.57 13.65 23.38
C GLU A 104 -14.49 12.97 22.53
N TRP A 105 -14.54 13.23 21.23
CA TRP A 105 -13.66 12.70 20.20
C TRP A 105 -13.03 13.84 19.41
N LEU A 106 -11.75 13.68 19.12
CA LEU A 106 -10.98 14.55 18.26
C LEU A 106 -10.32 13.69 17.18
N SER A 107 -10.78 13.82 15.96
CA SER A 107 -10.09 13.30 14.79
C SER A 107 -8.89 14.18 14.49
N ILE A 108 -7.73 13.57 14.27
CA ILE A 108 -6.49 14.27 13.93
C ILE A 108 -5.88 13.66 12.69
N ASP A 109 -5.14 14.48 11.95
CA ASP A 109 -4.23 14.05 10.91
C ASP A 109 -3.10 15.10 10.73
N THR A 110 -1.97 14.68 10.16
CA THR A 110 -0.80 15.52 9.95
C THR A 110 -0.32 15.51 8.51
N GLU A 111 -0.19 16.72 7.95
CA GLU A 111 0.39 16.92 6.64
C GLU A 111 1.89 17.09 6.74
N THR A 112 2.65 16.43 5.87
CA THR A 112 4.11 16.31 6.04
C THR A 112 4.90 16.35 4.74
N THR A 113 6.21 16.54 4.86
CA THR A 113 7.14 16.69 3.72
C THR A 113 7.68 15.36 3.16
N SER A 114 7.38 14.23 3.80
CA SER A 114 7.92 12.90 3.47
C SER A 114 6.91 11.83 3.86
N THR A 115 6.91 10.67 3.20
CA THR A 115 6.12 9.50 3.62
C THR A 115 6.81 8.69 4.72
N ASN A 116 8.08 9.00 5.04
CA ASN A 116 8.78 8.38 6.17
C ASN A 116 8.70 9.32 7.39
N PRO A 117 8.00 8.92 8.46
CA PRO A 117 7.67 9.82 9.57
C PRO A 117 8.89 10.30 10.36
N ARG A 118 10.04 9.62 10.27
CA ARG A 118 11.28 10.08 10.92
C ARG A 118 12.03 11.15 10.15
N PHE A 119 11.82 11.22 8.84
CA PHE A 119 12.41 12.25 7.97
C PHE A 119 11.40 13.36 7.63
N ALA A 120 10.16 13.21 8.09
CA ALA A 120 9.08 14.14 7.86
C ALA A 120 9.23 15.39 8.74
N GLU A 121 8.93 16.54 8.13
CA GLU A 121 8.67 17.79 8.83
C GLU A 121 7.17 18.09 8.71
N ILE A 122 6.58 18.66 9.75
CA ILE A 122 5.16 19.03 9.75
C ILE A 122 4.94 20.22 8.82
N VAL A 123 3.94 20.08 7.95
CA VAL A 123 3.43 21.11 7.04
C VAL A 123 2.16 21.73 7.59
N GLY A 124 1.29 20.92 8.18
CA GLY A 124 0.11 21.38 8.88
C GLY A 124 -0.57 20.29 9.68
N TYR A 125 -1.57 20.69 10.46
CA TYR A 125 -2.38 19.81 11.28
C TYR A 125 -3.84 19.92 10.84
N SER A 126 -4.56 18.81 10.80
CA SER A 126 -5.99 18.80 10.52
C SER A 126 -6.77 18.23 11.71
N PHE A 127 -7.94 18.82 11.97
CA PHE A 127 -8.77 18.45 13.11
C PHE A 127 -10.24 18.42 12.74
N ALA A 128 -10.95 17.42 13.23
CA ALA A 128 -12.41 17.34 13.18
C ALA A 128 -12.98 16.78 14.48
N TRP A 129 -14.00 17.40 15.04
CA TRP A 129 -14.74 16.89 16.21
C TRP A 129 -16.27 16.93 16.01
N GLN A 130 -16.71 17.40 14.84
CA GLN A 130 -18.09 17.36 14.39
C GLN A 130 -18.10 16.91 12.93
N PRO A 131 -18.88 15.88 12.55
CA PRO A 131 -18.99 15.46 11.16
C PRO A 131 -19.35 16.63 10.22
N GLY A 132 -18.56 16.80 9.16
CA GLY A 132 -18.73 17.87 8.18
C GLY A 132 -18.15 19.22 8.57
N LYS A 133 -17.43 19.31 9.69
CA LYS A 133 -16.65 20.49 10.05
C LYS A 133 -15.24 20.07 10.42
N ALA A 134 -14.28 20.58 9.67
CA ALA A 134 -12.87 20.29 9.89
C ALA A 134 -12.01 21.52 9.61
N TYR A 135 -10.87 21.55 10.28
CA TYR A 135 -9.99 22.72 10.30
C TYR A 135 -8.57 22.30 9.94
N TYR A 136 -7.96 23.04 9.03
CA TYR A 136 -6.55 22.87 8.65
C TYR A 136 -5.71 24.02 9.23
N VAL A 137 -4.63 23.68 9.93
CA VAL A 137 -3.70 24.60 10.60
C VAL A 137 -2.36 24.54 9.86
N PRO A 138 -2.13 25.40 8.85
CA PRO A 138 -0.87 25.43 8.13
C PRO A 138 0.25 26.02 9.00
N VAL A 139 1.39 25.33 9.08
CA VAL A 139 2.62 25.82 9.73
C VAL A 139 3.82 25.90 8.78
N ARG A 140 3.64 25.39 7.57
CA ARG A 140 4.55 25.56 6.45
C ARG A 140 3.73 25.69 5.17
N ALA A 141 4.15 26.59 4.30
CA ALA A 141 3.48 26.87 3.04
C ALA A 141 4.47 27.43 2.02
N PRO A 142 4.09 27.49 0.73
CA PRO A 142 4.82 28.28 -0.26
C PRO A 142 4.95 29.74 0.17
N ALA A 143 5.98 30.44 -0.33
CA ALA A 143 6.31 31.80 0.12
C ALA A 143 5.20 32.85 -0.08
N ASP A 144 4.27 32.61 -1.00
CA ASP A 144 3.16 33.52 -1.31
C ASP A 144 1.93 33.29 -0.41
N ASP A 145 1.92 32.22 0.38
CA ASP A 145 0.80 31.80 1.22
C ASP A 145 1.07 32.10 2.71
N THR A 146 0.00 32.34 3.48
CA THR A 146 0.09 32.59 4.92
C THR A 146 0.01 31.28 5.69
N CYS A 147 0.91 31.11 6.67
CA CYS A 147 0.87 30.03 7.64
C CYS A 147 1.24 30.55 9.04
N LEU A 148 0.87 29.80 10.08
CA LEU A 148 1.13 30.16 11.46
C LEU A 148 2.58 29.84 11.83
N ASP A 149 3.12 30.54 12.83
CA ASP A 149 4.42 30.19 13.40
C ASP A 149 4.39 28.78 13.99
N ALA A 150 5.26 27.90 13.50
CA ALA A 150 5.27 26.48 13.88
C ALA A 150 5.53 26.27 15.38
N ALA A 151 6.44 27.04 15.98
CA ALA A 151 6.80 26.87 17.38
C ALA A 151 5.65 27.29 18.31
N ARG A 152 5.00 28.43 18.03
CA ARG A 152 3.81 28.88 18.76
C ARG A 152 2.61 27.97 18.56
N THR A 153 2.39 27.50 17.34
CA THR A 153 1.31 26.55 17.01
C THR A 153 1.46 25.27 17.84
N ARG A 154 2.68 24.71 17.88
CA ARG A 154 3.01 23.56 18.73
C ARG A 154 2.72 23.83 20.20
N GLU A 155 3.14 24.98 20.73
CA GLU A 155 2.89 25.33 22.14
C GLU A 155 1.40 25.38 22.49
N ILE A 156 0.56 25.88 21.58
CA ILE A 156 -0.90 25.98 21.75
C ILE A 156 -1.57 24.60 21.65
N LEU A 157 -1.15 23.77 20.69
CA LEU A 157 -1.73 22.44 20.44
C LEU A 157 -1.29 21.39 21.48
N ARG A 158 -0.06 21.48 21.99
CA ARG A 158 0.53 20.45 22.86
C ARG A 158 -0.40 20.04 24.02
N PRO A 159 -1.01 20.95 24.81
CA PRO A 159 -1.84 20.53 25.94
C PRO A 159 -3.06 19.68 25.57
N VAL A 160 -3.65 19.88 24.39
CA VAL A 160 -4.82 19.07 23.96
C VAL A 160 -4.40 17.74 23.33
N LEU A 161 -3.25 17.72 22.64
CA LEU A 161 -2.70 16.52 22.02
C LEU A 161 -2.07 15.55 23.03
N GLU A 162 -1.41 16.06 24.07
CA GLU A 162 -0.79 15.25 25.14
C GLU A 162 -1.78 14.86 26.27
N SER A 163 -3.04 15.27 26.16
CA SER A 163 -4.11 14.90 27.11
C SER A 163 -4.72 13.54 26.73
N GLU A 164 -5.22 12.77 27.70
CA GLU A 164 -6.03 11.57 27.43
C GLU A 164 -7.45 11.92 26.92
N THR A 165 -7.90 13.16 27.16
CA THR A 165 -9.22 13.67 26.76
C THR A 165 -9.10 15.02 26.04
N PRO A 166 -9.74 15.24 24.88
CA PRO A 166 -10.62 14.32 24.14
C PRO A 166 -9.89 13.04 23.70
N ARG A 167 -10.64 11.98 23.46
CA ARG A 167 -10.09 10.75 22.86
C ARG A 167 -9.75 11.01 21.39
N LYS A 168 -8.60 10.53 20.95
CA LYS A 168 -8.09 10.74 19.59
C LYS A 168 -8.53 9.59 18.71
N LEU A 169 -8.97 9.95 17.52
CA LEU A 169 -9.16 9.01 16.42
C LEU A 169 -8.52 9.54 15.15
N GLY A 170 -8.36 8.68 14.16
CA GLY A 170 -7.80 9.04 12.86
C GLY A 170 -7.53 7.80 12.04
N GLN A 171 -6.81 7.98 10.93
CA GLN A 171 -6.38 6.90 10.06
C GLN A 171 -4.87 6.71 10.19
N ASN A 172 -4.40 5.49 10.49
CA ASN A 172 -2.96 5.19 10.59
C ASN A 172 -2.20 6.13 11.55
N LEU A 173 -2.78 6.36 12.74
CA LEU A 173 -2.31 7.30 13.76
C LEU A 173 -0.88 7.04 14.21
N LYS A 174 -0.36 5.82 14.04
CA LYS A 174 1.05 5.50 14.25
C LYS A 174 1.98 6.47 13.51
N TYR A 175 1.62 6.85 12.28
CA TYR A 175 2.39 7.81 11.49
C TYR A 175 2.42 9.17 12.18
N ASP A 176 1.25 9.71 12.53
CA ASP A 176 1.09 10.99 13.23
C ASP A 176 1.83 11.00 14.56
N MET A 177 1.74 9.92 15.35
CA MET A 177 2.46 9.77 16.61
C MET A 177 3.97 9.95 16.44
N ILE A 178 4.56 9.30 15.42
CA ILE A 178 6.01 9.37 15.16
C ILE A 178 6.43 10.78 14.71
N VAL A 179 5.62 11.41 13.86
CA VAL A 179 5.85 12.78 13.35
C VAL A 179 5.75 13.80 14.48
N LEU A 180 4.66 13.77 15.25
CA LEU A 180 4.40 14.65 16.39
C LEU A 180 5.51 14.55 17.44
N ARG A 181 5.97 13.32 17.74
CA ARG A 181 7.09 13.10 18.65
C ARG A 181 8.40 13.69 18.11
N GLY A 182 8.56 13.72 16.79
CA GLY A 182 9.68 14.41 16.13
C GLY A 182 9.67 15.91 16.37
N ASP A 183 8.49 16.52 16.48
CA ASP A 183 8.30 17.93 16.81
C ASP A 183 8.18 18.20 18.32
N GLY A 184 8.30 17.16 19.16
CA GLY A 184 8.23 17.28 20.62
C GLY A 184 6.82 17.41 21.17
N ILE A 185 5.86 16.70 20.57
CA ILE A 185 4.52 16.44 21.11
C ILE A 185 4.36 14.93 21.33
N ASP A 186 4.04 14.52 22.55
CA ASP A 186 3.73 13.12 22.87
C ASP A 186 2.21 12.88 22.78
N LEU A 187 1.72 12.43 21.61
CA LEU A 187 0.29 12.26 21.40
C LEU A 187 -0.30 11.20 22.35
N ARG A 188 -1.33 11.57 23.12
CA ARG A 188 -2.02 10.68 24.07
C ARG A 188 -3.51 10.59 23.80
N GLY A 189 -4.17 9.64 24.47
CA GLY A 189 -5.58 9.38 24.29
C GLY A 189 -5.94 8.75 22.95
N VAL A 190 -4.98 8.14 22.24
CA VAL A 190 -5.22 7.41 20.98
C VAL A 190 -6.13 6.22 21.25
N ALA A 191 -7.37 6.32 20.80
CA ALA A 191 -8.43 5.38 21.18
C ALA A 191 -9.08 4.67 19.99
N PHE A 192 -8.94 5.20 18.76
CA PHE A 192 -9.52 4.57 17.58
C PHE A 192 -8.74 4.87 16.30
N ASP A 193 -8.16 3.85 15.67
CA ASP A 193 -7.55 3.95 14.34
C ASP A 193 -8.44 3.25 13.32
N THR A 194 -8.94 3.99 12.32
CA THR A 194 -9.89 3.45 11.32
C THR A 194 -9.26 2.40 10.41
N MET A 195 -7.95 2.47 10.16
CA MET A 195 -7.23 1.47 9.39
C MET A 195 -7.17 0.13 10.14
N VAL A 196 -6.81 0.20 11.42
CA VAL A 196 -6.72 -0.98 12.31
C VAL A 196 -8.11 -1.58 12.55
N ALA A 197 -9.12 -0.73 12.72
CA ALA A 197 -10.51 -1.15 12.89
C ALA A 197 -11.03 -1.92 11.65
N ASP A 198 -10.83 -1.37 10.44
CA ASP A 198 -11.27 -2.06 9.20
C ASP A 198 -10.48 -3.35 8.96
N TYR A 199 -9.18 -3.35 9.22
CA TYR A 199 -8.37 -4.56 9.11
C TYR A 199 -8.83 -5.67 10.07
N LEU A 200 -9.17 -5.32 11.29
CA LEU A 200 -9.67 -6.28 12.28
C LEU A 200 -11.01 -6.92 11.86
N LEU A 201 -11.89 -6.12 11.24
CA LEU A 201 -13.17 -6.58 10.71
C LEU A 201 -13.00 -7.47 9.47
N ASP A 202 -12.15 -7.03 8.53
CA ASP A 202 -12.04 -7.64 7.21
C ASP A 202 -10.58 -7.97 6.85
N PRO A 203 -9.89 -8.88 7.58
CA PRO A 203 -8.45 -9.14 7.43
C PRO A 203 -8.05 -9.82 6.11
N GLY A 204 -9.03 -10.28 5.32
CA GLY A 204 -8.83 -10.81 3.98
C GLY A 204 -8.80 -9.74 2.88
N GLU A 205 -9.25 -8.52 3.21
CA GLU A 205 -9.17 -7.39 2.31
C GLU A 205 -7.72 -6.91 2.18
N ARG A 206 -7.37 -6.35 1.02
CA ARG A 206 -5.98 -5.98 0.73
C ARG A 206 -5.70 -4.50 0.91
N ASN A 207 -6.74 -3.69 1.00
CA ASN A 207 -6.61 -2.24 1.06
C ASN A 207 -7.50 -1.64 2.16
N HIS A 208 -6.85 -1.00 3.12
CA HIS A 208 -7.48 -0.33 4.26
C HIS A 208 -7.25 1.18 4.24
N SER A 209 -6.89 1.76 3.09
CA SER A 209 -6.68 3.20 2.92
C SER A 209 -7.97 4.00 3.16
N VAL A 210 -7.86 5.21 3.73
CA VAL A 210 -8.99 6.15 3.94
C VAL A 210 -9.85 6.33 2.69
N ASP A 211 -9.21 6.42 1.53
CA ASP A 211 -9.82 6.47 0.20
C ASP A 211 -10.82 5.33 -0.10
N ASP A 212 -10.44 4.12 0.27
CA ASP A 212 -11.24 2.93 0.04
C ASP A 212 -12.33 2.82 1.09
N LEU A 213 -12.03 3.13 2.34
CA LEU A 213 -13.01 3.15 3.43
C LEU A 213 -14.10 4.20 3.17
N ALA A 214 -13.74 5.41 2.76
CA ALA A 214 -14.69 6.46 2.40
C ALA A 214 -15.65 6.00 1.31
N LYS A 215 -15.13 5.36 0.27
CA LYS A 215 -15.95 4.81 -0.81
C LYS A 215 -16.81 3.64 -0.33
N ARG A 216 -16.22 2.70 0.41
CA ARG A 216 -16.84 1.43 0.82
C ARG A 216 -17.90 1.62 1.90
N TYR A 217 -17.76 2.59 2.80
CA TYR A 217 -18.68 2.83 3.92
C TYR A 217 -19.53 4.08 3.75
N LEU A 218 -18.97 5.14 3.17
CA LEU A 218 -19.65 6.44 3.04
C LEU A 218 -20.12 6.72 1.61
N ASN A 219 -19.83 5.86 0.63
CA ASN A 219 -20.07 6.12 -0.80
C ASN A 219 -19.50 7.48 -1.25
N HIS A 220 -18.39 7.90 -0.63
CA HIS A 220 -17.73 9.17 -0.87
C HIS A 220 -16.43 8.96 -1.66
N LYS A 221 -16.16 9.85 -2.62
CA LYS A 221 -14.89 9.85 -3.33
C LYS A 221 -14.06 11.01 -2.77
N THR A 222 -13.04 10.64 -2.00
CA THR A 222 -12.04 11.55 -1.45
C THR A 222 -11.18 12.21 -2.52
N ILE A 223 -10.61 13.36 -2.16
CA ILE A 223 -9.59 14.08 -2.91
C ILE A 223 -8.32 13.23 -2.89
N LYS A 224 -7.77 12.94 -4.07
CA LYS A 224 -6.56 12.11 -4.17
C LYS A 224 -5.33 12.97 -3.94
N ILE A 225 -4.40 12.50 -3.11
CA ILE A 225 -3.10 13.17 -2.89
C ILE A 225 -2.38 13.48 -4.22
N ALA A 226 -2.48 12.59 -5.22
CA ALA A 226 -1.91 12.77 -6.55
C ALA A 226 -2.48 13.98 -7.33
N GLU A 227 -3.69 14.45 -7.00
CA GLU A 227 -4.29 15.66 -7.55
C GLU A 227 -3.65 16.93 -6.96
N LEU A 228 -3.12 16.87 -5.73
CA LEU A 228 -2.40 17.96 -5.08
C LEU A 228 -0.93 18.01 -5.48
N ILE A 229 -0.22 16.90 -5.25
CA ILE A 229 1.25 16.86 -5.40
C ILE A 229 1.71 16.30 -6.74
N GLY A 230 0.82 15.75 -7.57
CA GLY A 230 1.19 15.09 -8.82
C GLY A 230 1.83 13.71 -8.61
N THR A 231 2.49 13.19 -9.65
CA THR A 231 3.10 11.84 -9.63
C THR A 231 4.48 11.81 -10.28
N GLY A 232 5.27 10.78 -9.92
CA GLY A 232 6.57 10.51 -10.53
C GLY A 232 7.63 11.55 -10.19
N LYS A 233 8.62 11.73 -11.07
CA LYS A 233 9.78 12.62 -10.83
C LYS A 233 9.44 14.11 -10.66
N LYS A 234 8.23 14.53 -11.02
CA LYS A 234 7.74 15.91 -10.89
C LYS A 234 6.77 16.09 -9.73
N GLN A 235 6.61 15.06 -8.90
CA GLN A 235 5.80 15.14 -7.70
C GLN A 235 6.37 16.21 -6.77
N LYS A 236 5.49 17.11 -6.33
CA LYS A 236 5.80 18.16 -5.36
C LYS A 236 5.80 17.59 -3.94
N ARG A 237 6.40 18.32 -3.01
CA ARG A 237 6.16 18.11 -1.57
C ARG A 237 4.89 18.84 -1.15
N MET A 238 4.30 18.44 -0.02
CA MET A 238 3.07 19.06 0.48
C MET A 238 3.26 20.55 0.80
N ASP A 239 4.45 20.96 1.26
CA ASP A 239 4.79 22.37 1.52
C ASP A 239 5.02 23.23 0.26
N GLU A 240 4.99 22.63 -0.93
CA GLU A 240 5.05 23.32 -2.22
C GLU A 240 3.66 23.48 -2.88
N VAL A 241 2.60 23.05 -2.18
CA VAL A 241 1.21 23.13 -2.63
C VAL A 241 0.52 24.33 -1.95
N PRO A 242 -0.33 25.10 -2.66
CA PRO A 242 -1.06 26.19 -2.05
C PRO A 242 -1.94 25.72 -0.88
N VAL A 243 -1.93 26.48 0.22
CA VAL A 243 -2.68 26.21 1.46
C VAL A 243 -4.15 26.00 1.19
N ALA A 244 -4.75 26.77 0.28
CA ALA A 244 -6.16 26.62 -0.09
C ALA A 244 -6.46 25.21 -0.65
N SER A 245 -5.55 24.64 -1.45
CA SER A 245 -5.70 23.29 -1.99
C SER A 245 -5.46 22.21 -0.94
N VAL A 246 -4.49 22.43 -0.04
CA VAL A 246 -4.22 21.50 1.07
C VAL A 246 -5.35 21.51 2.10
N THR A 247 -6.03 22.64 2.29
CA THR A 247 -7.11 22.79 3.28
C THR A 247 -8.22 21.76 3.06
N ASP A 248 -8.75 21.66 1.86
CA ASP A 248 -9.86 20.73 1.57
C ASP A 248 -9.42 19.27 1.73
N TYR A 249 -8.20 18.94 1.29
CA TYR A 249 -7.62 17.60 1.40
C TYR A 249 -7.40 17.18 2.86
N ALA A 250 -6.65 17.99 3.61
CA ALA A 250 -6.29 17.69 5.00
C ALA A 250 -7.52 17.69 5.92
N ALA A 251 -8.44 18.63 5.71
CA ALA A 251 -9.69 18.68 6.47
C ALA A 251 -10.59 17.47 6.18
N GLU A 252 -10.62 16.98 4.93
CA GLU A 252 -11.31 15.75 4.57
C GLU A 252 -10.67 14.51 5.21
N ASP A 253 -9.34 14.43 5.24
CA ASP A 253 -8.61 13.33 5.87
C ASP A 253 -8.80 13.29 7.41
N ALA A 254 -9.17 14.41 8.04
CA ALA A 254 -9.65 14.44 9.43
C ALA A 254 -11.15 14.15 9.58
N ASP A 255 -12.02 14.61 8.67
CA ASP A 255 -13.48 14.41 8.76
C ASP A 255 -13.90 12.96 8.43
N VAL A 256 -13.25 12.33 7.44
CA VAL A 256 -13.60 10.98 7.00
C VAL A 256 -13.45 9.96 8.14
N PRO A 257 -12.33 9.86 8.88
CA PRO A 257 -12.21 8.95 10.02
C PRO A 257 -13.28 9.20 11.10
N LEU A 258 -13.62 10.46 11.35
CA LEU A 258 -14.68 10.83 12.30
C LEU A 258 -16.05 10.29 11.87
N ARG A 259 -16.37 10.36 10.57
CA ARG A 259 -17.61 9.79 10.01
C ARG A 259 -17.61 8.27 9.95
N LEU A 260 -16.44 7.65 9.77
CA LEU A 260 -16.28 6.20 9.76
C LEU A 260 -16.42 5.60 11.15
N HIS A 261 -15.91 6.29 12.18
CA HIS A 261 -15.86 5.82 13.56
C HIS A 261 -17.18 5.18 14.07
N PRO A 262 -18.36 5.83 14.02
CA PRO A 262 -19.59 5.21 14.52
C PRO A 262 -20.00 3.94 13.75
N ILE A 263 -19.66 3.84 12.46
CA ILE A 263 -19.97 2.68 11.62
C ILE A 263 -19.05 1.51 12.01
N LEU A 264 -17.74 1.76 12.06
CA LEU A 264 -16.74 0.73 12.37
C LEU A 264 -16.83 0.28 13.83
N GLN A 265 -17.03 1.20 14.77
CA GLN A 265 -17.23 0.89 16.19
C GLN A 265 -18.42 -0.05 16.40
N ARG A 266 -19.55 0.25 15.75
CA ARG A 266 -20.74 -0.61 15.82
C ARG A 266 -20.46 -2.00 15.27
N ARG A 267 -19.79 -2.11 14.13
CA ARG A 267 -19.41 -3.40 13.56
C ARG A 267 -18.50 -4.20 14.50
N ILE A 268 -17.49 -3.56 15.09
CA ILE A 268 -16.57 -4.19 16.06
C ILE A 268 -17.36 -4.76 17.26
N GLU A 269 -18.38 -4.04 17.73
CA GLU A 269 -19.25 -4.50 18.82
C GLU A 269 -20.15 -5.66 18.39
N ASP A 270 -20.79 -5.55 17.22
CA ASP A 270 -21.68 -6.58 16.66
C ASP A 270 -20.93 -7.91 16.41
N GLU A 271 -19.67 -7.83 15.99
CA GLU A 271 -18.77 -8.98 15.78
C GLU A 271 -18.02 -9.42 17.05
N GLN A 272 -18.27 -8.78 18.20
CA GLN A 272 -17.66 -9.06 19.51
C GLN A 272 -16.11 -8.94 19.53
N LEU A 273 -15.56 -8.10 18.66
CA LEU A 273 -14.12 -7.85 18.53
C LEU A 273 -13.62 -6.72 19.46
N GLY A 274 -14.52 -6.09 20.21
CA GLY A 274 -14.20 -4.95 21.09
C GLY A 274 -13.01 -5.15 22.05
N PRO A 275 -12.93 -6.27 22.80
CA PRO A 275 -11.76 -6.54 23.65
C PRO A 275 -10.46 -6.68 22.86
N LEU A 276 -10.48 -7.37 21.72
CA LEU A 276 -9.29 -7.53 20.87
C LEU A 276 -8.81 -6.19 20.32
N PHE A 277 -9.74 -5.35 19.86
CA PHE A 277 -9.44 -4.01 19.37
C PHE A 277 -8.81 -3.12 20.46
N ARG A 278 -9.47 -3.03 21.63
CA ARG A 278 -9.05 -2.09 22.70
C ARG A 278 -7.87 -2.58 23.53
N ASP A 279 -7.77 -3.88 23.78
CA ASP A 279 -6.80 -4.42 24.74
C ASP A 279 -5.52 -4.94 24.06
N LEU A 280 -5.54 -5.14 22.74
CA LEU A 280 -4.38 -5.57 21.96
C LEU A 280 -4.03 -4.62 20.81
N GLU A 281 -4.94 -4.41 19.85
CA GLU A 281 -4.57 -3.72 18.60
C GLU A 281 -4.26 -2.23 18.83
N MET A 282 -5.09 -1.51 19.59
CA MET A 282 -4.87 -0.09 19.87
C MET A 282 -3.62 0.17 20.74
N PRO A 283 -3.35 -0.56 21.85
CA PRO A 283 -2.10 -0.41 22.58
C PRO A 283 -0.85 -0.75 21.75
N LEU A 284 -0.98 -1.69 20.79
CA LEU A 284 0.12 -2.06 19.91
C LEU A 284 0.51 -0.93 18.95
N VAL A 285 -0.42 -0.03 18.57
CA VAL A 285 -0.12 1.16 17.75
C VAL A 285 0.96 2.02 18.43
N GLU A 286 0.83 2.29 19.72
CA GLU A 286 1.78 3.09 20.50
C GLU A 286 3.14 2.39 20.62
N VAL A 287 3.13 1.09 20.94
CA VAL A 287 4.38 0.30 21.04
C VAL A 287 5.13 0.28 19.71
N LEU A 288 4.43 0.16 18.58
CA LEU A 288 5.06 0.21 17.27
C LEU A 288 5.58 1.61 16.97
N ALA A 289 4.84 2.67 17.28
CA ALA A 289 5.33 4.04 17.16
C ALA A 289 6.64 4.26 17.96
N ASP A 290 6.73 3.72 19.18
CA ASP A 290 7.94 3.75 20.00
C ASP A 290 9.11 3.02 19.36
N MET A 291 8.89 1.80 18.88
CA MET A 291 9.90 0.99 18.22
C MET A 291 10.43 1.67 16.95
N GLU A 292 9.54 2.21 16.12
CA GLU A 292 9.91 2.92 14.89
C GLU A 292 10.63 4.24 15.20
N TYR A 293 10.17 4.98 16.21
CA TYR A 293 10.80 6.23 16.62
C TYR A 293 12.21 6.01 17.15
N ALA A 294 12.41 5.00 17.99
CA ALA A 294 13.70 4.63 18.53
C ALA A 294 14.66 4.16 17.42
N GLY A 295 14.19 3.34 16.48
CA GLY A 295 15.00 2.78 15.41
C GLY A 295 16.11 1.84 15.91
N ILE A 296 16.95 1.36 15.00
CA ILE A 296 18.03 0.39 15.28
C ILE A 296 19.37 0.93 14.78
N ARG A 297 20.42 0.89 15.60
CA ARG A 297 21.76 1.31 15.20
C ARG A 297 22.38 0.26 14.29
N ILE A 298 23.05 0.72 13.23
CA ILE A 298 23.81 -0.14 12.33
C ILE A 298 25.28 0.31 12.24
N ASP A 299 26.18 -0.65 12.07
CA ASP A 299 27.59 -0.43 11.75
C ASP A 299 27.75 -0.26 10.24
N VAL A 300 27.81 1.00 9.81
CA VAL A 300 27.93 1.38 8.40
C VAL A 300 29.30 0.97 7.82
N ASP A 301 30.36 0.98 8.62
CA ASP A 301 31.69 0.66 8.12
C ASP A 301 31.86 -0.84 7.93
N LEU A 302 31.28 -1.66 8.82
CA LEU A 302 31.17 -3.10 8.59
C LEU A 302 30.41 -3.39 7.29
N LEU A 303 29.27 -2.73 7.05
CA LEU A 303 28.50 -2.92 5.82
C LEU A 303 29.29 -2.52 4.56
N LYS A 304 30.07 -1.42 4.60
CA LYS A 304 30.95 -1.05 3.48
C LYS A 304 32.00 -2.12 3.17
N GLN A 305 32.68 -2.64 4.20
CA GLN A 305 33.65 -3.74 4.04
C GLN A 305 32.98 -5.00 3.46
N MET A 306 31.76 -5.31 3.92
CA MET A 306 30.98 -6.40 3.36
C MET A 306 30.61 -6.17 1.88
N SER A 307 30.32 -4.93 1.49
CA SER A 307 29.99 -4.56 0.10
C SER A 307 31.16 -4.86 -0.85
N GLU A 308 32.37 -4.48 -0.45
CA GLU A 308 33.61 -4.73 -1.20
C GLU A 308 33.85 -6.24 -1.38
N ARG A 309 33.77 -7.00 -0.28
CA ARG A 309 33.93 -8.46 -0.31
C ARG A 309 32.87 -9.15 -1.18
N PHE A 310 31.62 -8.69 -1.14
CA PHE A 310 30.56 -9.22 -2.02
C PHE A 310 30.78 -8.86 -3.48
N ALA A 311 31.31 -7.67 -3.78
CA ALA A 311 31.67 -7.28 -5.14
C ALA A 311 32.77 -8.18 -5.72
N GLU A 312 33.83 -8.44 -4.95
CA GLU A 312 34.90 -9.38 -5.35
C GLU A 312 34.35 -10.79 -5.58
N ARG A 313 33.48 -11.27 -4.68
CA ARG A 313 32.86 -12.59 -4.81
C ARG A 313 31.94 -12.68 -6.03
N GLN A 314 31.19 -11.63 -6.34
CA GLN A 314 30.36 -11.57 -7.54
C GLN A 314 31.20 -11.64 -8.80
N GLU A 315 32.33 -10.95 -8.85
CA GLU A 315 33.20 -10.96 -10.02
C GLU A 315 33.86 -12.32 -10.23
N GLN A 316 34.30 -12.96 -9.14
CA GLN A 316 34.78 -14.33 -9.19
C GLN A 316 33.71 -15.30 -9.72
N LEU A 317 32.49 -15.24 -9.16
CA LEU A 317 31.39 -16.11 -9.60
C LEU A 317 31.01 -15.84 -11.06
N ARG A 318 31.04 -14.58 -11.51
CA ARG A 318 30.79 -14.19 -12.90
C ARG A 318 31.83 -14.81 -13.84
N ALA A 319 33.12 -14.69 -13.52
CA ALA A 319 34.19 -15.29 -14.31
C ALA A 319 34.05 -16.82 -14.39
N GLU A 320 33.76 -17.48 -13.26
CA GLU A 320 33.50 -18.93 -13.22
C GLU A 320 32.28 -19.31 -14.09
N ILE A 321 31.19 -18.54 -14.01
CA ILE A 321 29.98 -18.75 -14.81
C ILE A 321 30.28 -18.64 -16.32
N TYR A 322 31.01 -17.61 -16.75
CA TYR A 322 31.37 -17.43 -18.16
C TYR A 322 32.32 -18.52 -18.65
N GLN A 323 33.26 -18.96 -17.81
CA GLN A 323 34.16 -20.05 -18.16
C GLN A 323 33.40 -21.36 -18.38
N ILE A 324 32.44 -21.68 -17.52
CA ILE A 324 31.61 -22.90 -17.63
C ILE A 324 30.64 -22.79 -18.82
N ALA A 325 30.06 -21.61 -19.04
CA ALA A 325 29.12 -21.38 -20.14
C ALA A 325 29.80 -21.31 -21.52
N GLY A 326 31.08 -20.96 -21.58
CA GLY A 326 31.85 -20.78 -22.82
C GLY A 326 31.54 -19.47 -23.57
N GLU A 327 30.69 -18.61 -23.02
CA GLU A 327 30.33 -17.30 -23.57
C GLU A 327 29.92 -16.32 -22.47
N GLU A 328 29.97 -15.03 -22.79
CA GLU A 328 29.42 -13.98 -21.94
C GLU A 328 27.92 -13.78 -22.22
N PHE A 329 27.15 -13.60 -21.14
CA PHE A 329 25.72 -13.32 -21.20
C PHE A 329 25.29 -12.56 -19.94
N ASN A 330 24.09 -11.99 -19.96
CA ASN A 330 23.51 -11.35 -18.79
C ASN A 330 22.95 -12.40 -17.82
N ILE A 331 23.70 -12.70 -16.76
CA ILE A 331 23.35 -13.67 -15.70
C ILE A 331 22.05 -13.28 -14.97
N ASP A 332 21.76 -11.98 -14.89
CA ASP A 332 20.57 -11.43 -14.24
C ASP A 332 19.32 -11.49 -15.15
N SER A 333 19.47 -11.83 -16.44
CA SER A 333 18.36 -11.96 -17.39
C SER A 333 17.81 -13.40 -17.39
N PRO A 334 16.58 -13.65 -16.88
CA PRO A 334 16.01 -15.00 -16.87
C PRO A 334 15.86 -15.60 -18.27
N LYS A 335 15.64 -14.77 -19.29
CA LYS A 335 15.49 -15.21 -20.69
C LYS A 335 16.80 -15.71 -21.28
N GLN A 336 17.89 -14.95 -21.09
CA GLN A 336 19.20 -15.37 -21.60
C GLN A 336 19.69 -16.61 -20.85
N LEU A 337 19.46 -16.64 -19.54
CA LEU A 337 19.81 -17.81 -18.73
C LEU A 337 19.01 -19.06 -19.14
N ALA A 338 17.70 -18.93 -19.38
CA ALA A 338 16.88 -20.05 -19.84
C ALA A 338 17.37 -20.59 -21.20
N ALA A 339 17.69 -19.72 -22.15
CA ALA A 339 18.23 -20.13 -23.45
C ALA A 339 19.57 -20.88 -23.29
N LEU A 340 20.46 -20.41 -22.41
CA LEU A 340 21.72 -21.10 -22.13
C LEU A 340 21.50 -22.48 -21.50
N LEU A 341 20.69 -22.55 -20.44
CA LEU A 341 20.49 -23.79 -19.67
C LEU A 341 19.76 -24.86 -20.50
N PHE A 342 18.68 -24.49 -21.21
CA PHE A 342 17.79 -25.46 -21.83
C PHE A 342 18.10 -25.68 -23.32
N ASP A 343 18.48 -24.63 -24.07
CA ASP A 343 18.71 -24.76 -25.51
C ASP A 343 20.16 -25.15 -25.81
N LYS A 344 21.15 -24.51 -25.14
CA LYS A 344 22.58 -24.78 -25.40
C LYS A 344 23.12 -25.96 -24.62
N LEU A 345 22.90 -25.98 -23.30
CA LEU A 345 23.38 -27.06 -22.43
C LEU A 345 22.45 -28.29 -22.45
N GLY A 346 21.26 -28.16 -23.03
CA GLY A 346 20.33 -29.27 -23.19
C GLY A 346 19.75 -29.81 -21.87
N LEU A 347 19.77 -29.01 -20.80
CA LEU A 347 19.23 -29.42 -19.51
C LEU A 347 17.70 -29.58 -19.57
N PRO A 348 17.11 -30.46 -18.75
CA PRO A 348 15.67 -30.69 -18.77
C PRO A 348 14.90 -29.47 -18.24
N VAL A 349 13.79 -29.14 -18.90
CA VAL A 349 12.87 -28.10 -18.40
C VAL A 349 12.01 -28.68 -17.29
N VAL A 350 12.36 -28.35 -16.05
CA VAL A 350 11.64 -28.80 -14.84
C VAL A 350 10.27 -28.12 -14.71
N LYS A 351 10.20 -26.80 -14.94
CA LYS A 351 9.00 -25.99 -14.72
C LYS A 351 8.86 -24.91 -15.79
N LYS A 352 7.63 -24.68 -16.27
CA LYS A 352 7.30 -23.58 -17.19
C LYS A 352 6.40 -22.55 -16.52
N THR A 353 6.64 -21.29 -16.82
CA THR A 353 5.77 -20.16 -16.48
C THR A 353 5.08 -19.64 -17.74
N LYS A 354 4.16 -18.68 -17.59
CA LYS A 354 3.54 -17.96 -18.71
C LYS A 354 4.56 -17.29 -19.65
N THR A 355 5.77 -17.05 -19.18
CA THR A 355 6.82 -16.31 -19.90
C THR A 355 7.95 -17.20 -20.45
N GLY A 356 7.88 -18.52 -20.25
CA GLY A 356 8.91 -19.47 -20.71
C GLY A 356 9.33 -20.43 -19.61
N ALA A 357 10.46 -21.11 -19.81
CA ALA A 357 11.04 -22.00 -18.80
C ALA A 357 11.48 -21.20 -17.56
N SER A 358 11.17 -21.71 -16.36
CA SER A 358 11.55 -21.07 -15.10
C SER A 358 13.04 -21.25 -14.84
N THR A 359 13.66 -20.23 -14.25
CA THR A 359 15.03 -20.29 -13.71
C THR A 359 15.01 -19.92 -12.22
N ASP A 360 13.92 -20.19 -11.52
CA ASP A 360 13.79 -19.91 -10.08
C ASP A 360 14.72 -20.81 -9.26
N VAL A 361 14.96 -20.46 -8.00
CA VAL A 361 15.92 -21.15 -7.12
C VAL A 361 15.64 -22.66 -7.05
N GLU A 362 14.37 -23.06 -6.86
CA GLU A 362 13.96 -24.47 -6.84
C GLU A 362 14.36 -25.24 -8.10
N VAL A 363 14.19 -24.63 -9.28
CA VAL A 363 14.55 -25.24 -10.56
C VAL A 363 16.07 -25.35 -10.70
N LEU A 364 16.79 -24.30 -10.33
CA LEU A 364 18.25 -24.31 -10.39
C LEU A 364 18.87 -25.32 -9.41
N GLU A 365 18.25 -25.54 -8.24
CA GLU A 365 18.71 -26.52 -7.25
C GLU A 365 18.55 -27.96 -7.78
N GLU A 366 17.44 -28.26 -8.45
CA GLU A 366 17.25 -29.56 -9.10
C GLU A 366 18.27 -29.79 -10.21
N LEU A 367 18.50 -28.77 -11.04
CA LEU A 367 19.47 -28.82 -12.15
C LEU A 367 20.92 -28.87 -11.68
N ALA A 368 21.22 -28.41 -10.46
CA ALA A 368 22.57 -28.46 -9.89
C ALA A 368 23.10 -29.89 -9.70
N SER A 369 22.20 -30.90 -9.65
CA SER A 369 22.59 -32.31 -9.62
C SER A 369 23.12 -32.83 -10.96
N GLN A 370 22.81 -32.15 -12.07
CA GLN A 370 23.15 -32.56 -13.43
C GLN A 370 24.28 -31.72 -14.03
N HIS A 371 24.45 -30.48 -13.57
CA HIS A 371 25.44 -29.56 -14.09
C HIS A 371 25.93 -28.60 -13.00
N GLU A 372 27.19 -28.17 -13.06
CA GLU A 372 27.79 -27.28 -12.06
C GLU A 372 27.31 -25.81 -12.17
N LEU A 373 26.98 -25.37 -13.39
CA LEU A 373 26.53 -24.00 -13.69
C LEU A 373 25.33 -23.51 -12.83
N PRO A 374 24.21 -24.25 -12.69
CA PRO A 374 23.09 -23.84 -11.84
C PRO A 374 23.49 -23.48 -10.40
N ALA A 375 24.39 -24.25 -9.77
CA ALA A 375 24.84 -23.97 -8.40
C ALA A 375 25.60 -22.63 -8.31
N LYS A 376 26.44 -22.31 -9.31
CA LYS A 376 27.15 -21.03 -9.39
C LYS A 376 26.19 -19.85 -9.60
N ILE A 377 25.15 -20.04 -10.42
CA ILE A 377 24.13 -19.00 -10.65
C ILE A 377 23.33 -18.74 -9.36
N ILE A 378 22.96 -19.77 -8.61
CA ILE A 378 22.30 -19.62 -7.32
C ILE A 378 23.17 -18.76 -6.39
N ALA A 379 24.46 -19.11 -6.26
CA ALA A 379 25.40 -18.36 -5.43
C ALA A 379 25.55 -16.90 -5.89
N TYR A 380 25.63 -16.65 -7.20
CA TYR A 380 25.71 -15.30 -7.77
C TYR A 380 24.45 -14.49 -7.43
N ARG A 381 23.25 -15.04 -7.70
CA ARG A 381 21.98 -14.35 -7.42
C ARG A 381 21.76 -14.10 -5.93
N GLN A 382 22.12 -15.04 -5.07
CA GLN A 382 22.08 -14.86 -3.62
C GLN A 382 23.00 -13.72 -3.18
N THR A 383 24.24 -13.70 -3.65
CA THR A 383 25.20 -12.62 -3.34
C THR A 383 24.69 -11.27 -3.85
N THR A 384 24.17 -11.21 -5.08
CA THR A 384 23.58 -9.99 -5.66
C THR A 384 22.39 -9.47 -4.87
N LYS A 385 21.50 -10.36 -4.44
CA LYS A 385 20.35 -9.97 -3.61
C LYS A 385 20.81 -9.46 -2.25
N LEU A 386 21.70 -10.18 -1.57
CA LEU A 386 22.22 -9.76 -0.26
C LEU A 386 22.92 -8.41 -0.33
N LYS A 387 23.76 -8.21 -1.35
CA LYS A 387 24.47 -6.95 -1.58
C LYS A 387 23.50 -5.80 -1.83
N SER A 388 22.63 -5.92 -2.82
CA SER A 388 21.75 -4.82 -3.24
C SER A 388 20.62 -4.52 -2.25
N THR A 389 20.04 -5.54 -1.60
CA THR A 389 18.87 -5.38 -0.74
C THR A 389 19.24 -4.95 0.68
N TYR A 390 20.42 -5.36 1.17
CA TYR A 390 20.82 -5.11 2.56
C TYR A 390 22.11 -4.32 2.65
N VAL A 391 23.21 -4.84 2.09
CA VAL A 391 24.55 -4.28 2.35
C VAL A 391 24.70 -2.87 1.78
N ASP A 392 24.22 -2.63 0.56
CA ASP A 392 24.29 -1.32 -0.09
C ASP A 392 23.11 -0.42 0.31
N ALA A 393 21.94 -0.99 0.60
CA ALA A 393 20.72 -0.23 0.87
C ALA A 393 20.59 0.24 2.32
N LEU A 394 20.96 -0.58 3.32
CA LEU A 394 20.83 -0.19 4.73
C LEU A 394 21.61 1.10 5.06
N PRO A 395 22.85 1.32 4.58
CA PRO A 395 23.58 2.55 4.82
C PRO A 395 22.86 3.81 4.31
N THR A 396 22.10 3.71 3.22
CA THR A 396 21.38 4.88 2.64
C THR A 396 20.10 5.19 3.40
N MET A 397 19.60 4.25 4.22
CA MET A 397 18.40 4.40 5.06
C MET A 397 18.71 4.91 6.48
N VAL A 398 19.99 5.16 6.80
CA VAL A 398 20.38 5.69 8.11
C VAL A 398 19.92 7.13 8.22
N HIS A 399 19.14 7.41 9.26
CA HIS A 399 18.70 8.76 9.55
C HIS A 399 19.89 9.60 10.07
N PRO A 400 20.19 10.76 9.45
CA PRO A 400 21.45 11.47 9.65
C PRO A 400 21.63 12.01 11.08
N GLN A 401 20.54 12.34 11.77
CA GLN A 401 20.61 12.88 13.14
C GLN A 401 20.67 11.79 14.21
N THR A 402 20.06 10.64 13.98
CA THR A 402 19.98 9.56 14.97
C THR A 402 21.08 8.52 14.79
N GLY A 403 21.64 8.40 13.57
CA GLY A 403 22.58 7.33 13.21
C GLY A 403 21.93 5.95 13.21
N ARG A 404 20.61 5.87 13.05
CA ARG A 404 19.81 4.64 13.15
C ARG A 404 18.93 4.45 11.92
N VAL A 405 18.57 3.20 11.66
CA VAL A 405 17.56 2.83 10.67
C VAL A 405 16.21 2.72 11.34
N HIS A 406 15.18 3.27 10.69
CA HIS A 406 13.81 3.31 11.20
C HIS A 406 12.91 2.54 10.23
N THR A 407 12.72 1.24 10.48
CA THR A 407 11.80 0.39 9.70
C THR A 407 10.35 0.77 9.99
N SER A 408 9.44 0.53 9.05
CA SER A 408 8.00 0.64 9.34
C SER A 408 7.37 -0.74 9.53
N PHE A 409 6.74 -0.97 10.67
CA PHE A 409 5.98 -2.16 11.02
C PHE A 409 4.51 -2.01 10.63
N LYS A 410 3.93 -2.98 9.93
CA LYS A 410 2.53 -2.93 9.49
C LYS A 410 1.72 -4.00 10.21
N GLN A 411 0.63 -3.58 10.86
CA GLN A 411 -0.36 -4.46 11.52
C GLN A 411 -1.41 -4.98 10.53
N ASP A 412 -1.60 -4.29 9.42
CA ASP A 412 -2.77 -4.34 8.53
C ASP A 412 -2.55 -5.12 7.22
N VAL A 413 -1.51 -5.97 7.16
CA VAL A 413 -1.10 -6.62 5.89
C VAL A 413 -1.41 -8.13 5.85
N ALA A 414 -1.05 -8.87 6.90
CA ALA A 414 -1.10 -10.32 6.85
C ALA A 414 -2.33 -10.85 7.59
N ALA A 415 -3.31 -11.41 6.87
CA ALA A 415 -4.56 -11.97 7.41
C ALA A 415 -4.40 -12.89 8.65
N THR A 416 -3.21 -13.44 8.89
CA THR A 416 -2.85 -14.19 10.09
C THR A 416 -2.65 -13.34 11.35
N GLY A 417 -2.74 -12.00 11.28
CA GLY A 417 -2.45 -11.08 12.38
C GLY A 417 -0.97 -10.84 12.66
N ARG A 418 -0.06 -11.27 11.77
CA ARG A 418 1.39 -11.10 11.97
C ARG A 418 1.83 -9.73 11.46
N LEU A 419 2.70 -9.07 12.22
CA LEU A 419 3.38 -7.87 11.77
C LEU A 419 4.21 -8.16 10.51
N SER A 420 4.25 -7.19 9.60
CA SER A 420 5.24 -7.15 8.52
C SER A 420 6.12 -5.91 8.67
N SER A 421 7.23 -5.85 7.94
CA SER A 421 8.20 -4.75 8.02
C SER A 421 8.59 -4.29 6.61
N THR A 422 8.70 -2.99 6.41
CA THR A 422 9.09 -2.34 5.16
C THR A 422 10.11 -1.23 5.40
N GLU A 423 10.92 -0.94 4.39
CA GLU A 423 11.86 0.21 4.37
C GLU A 423 12.76 0.34 5.62
N PRO A 424 13.63 -0.65 5.91
CA PRO A 424 13.85 -1.93 5.20
C PRO A 424 12.93 -3.04 5.70
N ASN A 425 12.74 -4.10 4.91
CA ASN A 425 12.08 -5.32 5.38
C ASN A 425 13.08 -6.19 6.17
N LEU A 426 13.00 -6.11 7.50
CA LEU A 426 13.92 -6.84 8.40
C LEU A 426 13.64 -8.35 8.44
N GLN A 427 12.42 -8.78 8.11
CA GLN A 427 12.02 -10.19 8.15
C GLN A 427 12.66 -11.02 7.03
N ASN A 428 13.04 -10.38 5.93
CA ASN A 428 13.63 -11.05 4.78
C ASN A 428 15.15 -11.29 4.91
N ILE A 429 15.79 -10.84 6.00
CA ILE A 429 17.23 -11.08 6.23
C ILE A 429 17.45 -12.58 6.49
N PRO A 430 18.25 -13.30 5.65
CA PRO A 430 18.34 -14.76 5.75
C PRO A 430 18.83 -15.27 7.11
N ILE A 431 18.06 -16.17 7.73
CA ILE A 431 18.33 -16.62 9.11
C ILE A 431 19.44 -17.69 9.17
N ARG A 432 19.43 -18.64 8.22
CA ARG A 432 20.24 -19.87 8.26
C ARG A 432 21.56 -19.81 7.49
N THR A 433 21.95 -18.65 6.97
CA THR A 433 23.20 -18.49 6.20
C THR A 433 24.26 -17.73 6.99
N THR A 434 25.53 -17.99 6.66
CA THR A 434 26.69 -17.29 7.22
C THR A 434 26.64 -15.80 6.89
N GLU A 435 26.33 -15.47 5.64
CA GLU A 435 26.25 -14.09 5.14
C GLU A 435 25.10 -13.34 5.82
N GLY A 436 23.96 -14.01 6.03
CA GLY A 436 22.83 -13.44 6.75
C GLY A 436 23.14 -13.18 8.23
N ARG A 437 23.96 -14.05 8.86
CA ARG A 437 24.47 -13.83 10.22
C ARG A 437 25.41 -12.62 10.28
N GLU A 438 26.29 -12.46 9.28
CA GLU A 438 27.18 -11.30 9.20
C GLU A 438 26.39 -9.99 9.00
N ILE A 439 25.36 -9.98 8.14
CA ILE A 439 24.48 -8.81 7.98
C ILE A 439 23.80 -8.48 9.31
N ARG A 440 23.33 -9.48 10.06
CA ARG A 440 22.77 -9.26 11.40
C ARG A 440 23.79 -8.74 12.40
N ALA A 441 25.06 -9.11 12.27
CA ALA A 441 26.14 -8.61 13.13
C ALA A 441 26.40 -7.11 12.93
N ALA A 442 25.96 -6.52 11.80
CA ALA A 442 25.98 -5.08 11.61
C ALA A 442 24.92 -4.34 12.43
N PHE A 443 23.91 -5.01 12.98
CA PHE A 443 22.96 -4.39 13.90
C PHE A 443 23.56 -4.43 15.31
N VAL A 444 23.92 -3.26 15.84
CA VAL A 444 24.70 -3.13 17.07
C VAL A 444 23.92 -2.39 18.16
N ALA A 445 24.34 -2.54 19.41
CA ALA A 445 23.78 -1.79 20.53
C ALA A 445 23.99 -0.28 20.34
N GLY A 446 23.03 0.53 20.84
CA GLY A 446 23.00 1.97 20.61
C GLY A 446 24.12 2.74 21.30
N GLU A 447 24.22 2.56 22.62
CA GLU A 447 25.24 3.15 23.49
C GLU A 447 26.34 2.12 23.79
N ALA A 448 27.55 2.58 24.12
CA ALA A 448 28.71 1.72 24.31
C ALA A 448 28.61 0.84 25.57
N ASP A 449 27.75 1.21 26.52
CA ASP A 449 27.48 0.52 27.78
C ASP A 449 26.21 -0.34 27.75
N TRP A 450 25.40 -0.25 26.69
CA TRP A 450 24.29 -1.16 26.46
C TRP A 450 24.86 -2.52 26.06
N ARG A 451 24.66 -3.53 26.90
CA ARG A 451 25.12 -4.90 26.68
C ARG A 451 24.03 -5.78 26.10
#